data_AF-A0A9W9YGP3-F1
#
_entry.id   AF-A0A9W9YGP3-F1
#
_cell.length_a   1.000
_cell.length_b   1.000
_cell.length_c   1.000
_cell.angle_alpha   90.00
_cell.angle_beta   90.00
_cell.angle_gamma   90.00
#
_symmetry.space_group_name_H-M   'P 1'
#
loop_
_entity.id
_entity.type
_entity.pdbx_description
1 polymer ?
#
loop_
_entity_poly.entity_id
_entity_poly.type
_entity_poly.pdbx_seq_one_letter_code
_entity_poly.pdbx_strand_id
1 'polypeptide(L)'
;MAILVAQFHLRHLLEDTICLLTPTACFANICEAQFQCLTSTPGERQSAPSNYDRRACQVAWRESDLVLWWFLILKLICEIMLVAEGFIDSRALARKFITLYSLCKELLSKQDHYDWGLRAIKSVLVVAGSLKRSDRERPEDQVLMRALRDFNIPKIVTDDVPIFMGLIGDLFPALDVPRKRDMDF
;
A
#
# COMPACT_ATOMS: atom_id res chain seq x y z
N MET A 1 7.57 28.91 -2.42
CA MET A 1 8.06 28.90 -1.02
C MET A 1 7.11 28.05 -0.19
N ALA A 2 7.38 26.74 -0.14
CA ALA A 2 6.72 25.83 0.80
C ALA A 2 7.77 24.79 1.22
N ILE A 3 8.61 25.18 2.18
CA ILE A 3 9.53 24.26 2.85
C ILE A 3 8.72 23.64 3.98
N LEU A 4 8.21 22.43 3.77
CA LEU A 4 7.69 21.61 4.88
C LEU A 4 8.90 21.03 5.62
N VAL A 5 9.32 21.71 6.69
CA VAL A 5 10.26 21.16 7.66
C VAL A 5 9.52 20.10 8.49
N ALA A 6 9.66 18.83 8.13
CA ALA A 6 9.22 17.73 8.99
C ALA A 6 10.24 17.56 10.12
N GLN A 7 10.03 18.26 11.23
CA GLN A 7 10.84 18.15 12.44
C GLN A 7 10.38 16.91 13.22
N PHE A 8 11.03 15.77 12.99
CA PHE A 8 10.68 14.51 13.65
C PHE A 8 11.19 14.54 15.11
N HIS A 9 10.28 14.74 16.06
CA HIS A 9 10.56 14.58 17.48
C HIS A 9 10.21 13.15 17.90
N LEU A 10 11.24 12.40 18.29
CA LEU A 10 11.22 11.01 18.71
C LEU A 10 10.16 10.74 19.80
N ARG A 11 9.15 9.90 19.50
CA ARG A 11 8.50 9.02 20.50
C ARG A 11 7.71 7.89 19.82
N HIS A 12 8.35 6.72 19.82
CA HIS A 12 7.79 5.37 19.99
C HIS A 12 6.82 4.76 18.95
N LEU A 13 7.27 3.59 18.47
CA LEU A 13 6.56 2.39 17.99
C LEU A 13 6.31 2.27 16.47
N LEU A 14 6.97 1.25 15.90
CA LEU A 14 6.68 0.56 14.61
C LEU A 14 7.23 1.15 13.30
N GLU A 15 8.53 1.46 13.19
CA GLU A 15 9.16 1.70 11.87
C GLU A 15 10.42 0.86 11.55
N ASP A 16 10.84 -0.06 12.41
CA ASP A 16 12.07 -0.85 12.21
C ASP A 16 11.97 -1.98 11.17
N THR A 17 10.89 -2.07 10.38
CA THR A 17 10.76 -3.10 9.32
C THR A 17 11.01 -2.56 7.90
N ILE A 18 11.16 -1.24 7.71
CA ILE A 18 11.41 -0.67 6.37
C ILE A 18 12.91 -0.51 6.05
N CYS A 19 13.81 -0.80 7.00
CA CYS A 19 15.26 -0.66 6.79
C CYS A 19 15.96 -1.86 6.10
N LEU A 20 15.24 -2.93 5.72
CA LEU A 20 15.87 -4.17 5.20
C LEU A 20 15.91 -4.33 3.66
N LEU A 21 15.60 -3.30 2.87
CA LEU A 21 15.58 -3.40 1.40
C LEU A 21 16.54 -2.47 0.62
N THR A 22 17.62 -1.99 1.24
CA THR A 22 18.72 -1.38 0.47
C THR A 22 20.00 -2.22 0.56
N PRO A 23 20.56 -2.67 -0.58
CA PRO A 23 21.86 -3.33 -0.60
C PRO A 23 22.99 -2.29 -0.49
N THR A 24 23.98 -2.63 0.32
CA THR A 24 25.35 -2.07 0.42
C THR A 24 25.55 -0.67 1.04
N ALA A 25 25.92 -0.72 2.33
CA ALA A 25 27.04 -0.02 2.96
C ALA A 25 27.08 1.53 2.97
N CYS A 26 26.60 2.12 4.06
CA CYS A 26 27.25 3.31 4.65
C CYS A 26 27.48 3.08 6.15
N PHE A 27 28.62 2.45 6.47
CA PHE A 27 29.26 2.66 7.76
C PHE A 27 29.78 4.10 7.78
N ALA A 28 29.21 4.98 8.60
CA ALA A 28 29.81 6.27 8.90
C ALA A 28 29.45 6.68 10.34
N ASN A 29 30.49 7.03 11.07
CA ASN A 29 30.52 7.36 12.49
C ASN A 29 29.46 8.38 12.92
N ILE A 30 29.04 8.22 14.17
CA ILE A 30 28.18 9.13 14.94
C ILE A 30 28.89 10.48 15.08
N CYS A 31 28.62 11.39 14.17
CA CYS A 31 28.68 12.85 14.35
C CYS A 31 27.32 13.38 13.85
N GLU A 32 26.81 14.47 14.44
CA GLU A 32 25.52 15.13 14.15
C GLU A 32 25.30 15.45 12.65
N ALA A 33 25.03 14.44 11.84
CA ALA A 33 24.64 14.60 10.45
C ALA A 33 23.12 14.81 10.45
N GLN A 34 22.69 16.07 10.29
CA GLN A 34 21.33 16.34 9.89
C GLN A 34 21.13 15.78 8.47
N PHE A 35 20.52 14.61 8.37
CA PHE A 35 20.08 14.06 7.09
C PHE A 35 18.80 14.80 6.68
N GLN A 36 18.87 15.58 5.60
CA GLN A 36 17.70 16.18 4.99
C GLN A 36 17.44 15.50 3.65
N CYS A 37 16.33 14.77 3.59
CA CYS A 37 15.87 14.08 2.39
C CYS A 37 15.00 15.04 1.59
N LEU A 38 15.43 15.38 0.37
CA LEU A 38 14.65 16.19 -0.56
C LEU A 38 13.97 15.25 -1.55
N THR A 39 12.65 15.29 -1.62
CA THR A 39 11.87 14.58 -2.64
C THR A 39 11.46 15.59 -3.71
N SER A 40 11.68 15.24 -4.98
CA SER A 40 11.23 16.04 -6.12
C SER A 40 10.41 15.19 -7.07
N THR A 41 9.42 15.79 -7.72
CA THR A 41 8.67 15.15 -8.79
C THR A 41 9.56 15.01 -10.04
N PRO A 42 9.47 13.91 -10.80
CA PRO A 42 10.19 13.79 -12.05
C PRO A 42 9.78 14.91 -13.02
N GLY A 43 10.75 15.71 -13.49
CA GLY A 43 10.52 16.79 -14.46
C GLY A 43 10.54 18.21 -13.89
N GLU A 44 10.44 18.40 -12.57
CA GLU A 44 10.66 19.71 -11.95
C GLU A 44 12.15 19.94 -11.69
N ARG A 45 12.76 20.84 -12.48
CA ARG A 45 14.15 21.27 -12.31
C ARG A 45 14.22 22.27 -11.14
N GLN A 46 14.32 21.78 -9.91
CA GLN A 46 14.55 22.65 -8.76
C GLN A 46 16.02 23.10 -8.74
N SER A 47 16.26 24.41 -8.72
CA SER A 47 17.57 24.96 -8.37
C SER A 47 17.86 24.63 -6.92
N ALA A 48 18.89 23.81 -6.65
CA ALA A 48 19.32 23.51 -5.29
C ALA A 48 19.57 24.83 -4.52
N PRO A 49 19.12 24.96 -3.26
CA PRO A 49 19.46 26.12 -2.42
C PRO A 49 20.97 26.31 -2.36
N SER A 50 21.43 27.56 -2.40
CA SER A 50 22.86 27.91 -2.49
C SER A 50 23.73 27.43 -1.30
N ASN A 51 23.11 26.94 -0.22
CA ASN A 51 23.80 26.45 0.98
C ASN A 51 23.89 24.92 1.08
N TYR A 52 23.38 24.17 0.10
CA TYR A 52 23.38 22.71 0.14
C TYR A 52 24.66 22.15 -0.50
N ASP A 53 25.48 21.46 0.28
CA ASP A 53 26.73 20.83 -0.20
C ASP A 53 26.41 19.80 -1.32
N ARG A 54 27.23 19.77 -2.38
CA ARG A 54 27.04 18.99 -3.62
C ARG A 54 27.16 17.47 -3.44
N ARG A 55 26.98 16.95 -2.23
CA ARG A 55 27.00 15.51 -1.93
C ARG A 55 25.61 14.88 -1.98
N ALA A 56 24.70 15.45 -2.76
CA ALA A 56 23.44 14.80 -3.06
C ALA A 56 23.72 13.61 -4.00
N CYS A 57 23.71 12.40 -3.45
CA CYS A 57 23.73 11.19 -4.25
C CYS A 57 22.36 11.07 -4.94
N GLN A 58 22.27 11.44 -6.21
CA GLN A 58 21.06 11.24 -7.01
C GLN A 58 20.93 9.74 -7.30
N VAL A 59 19.96 9.09 -6.64
CA VAL A 59 19.58 7.71 -6.97
C VAL A 59 18.60 7.77 -8.13
N ALA A 60 19.10 7.53 -9.35
CA ALA A 60 18.28 7.46 -10.55
C ALA A 60 17.78 6.03 -10.76
N TRP A 61 16.47 5.83 -10.72
CA TRP A 61 15.82 4.55 -11.04
C TRP A 61 15.47 4.52 -12.54
N ARG A 62 15.86 3.45 -13.25
CA ARG A 62 15.57 3.28 -14.68
C ARG A 62 14.14 2.74 -14.87
N GLU A 63 13.38 3.30 -15.82
CA GLU A 63 11.97 2.93 -16.08
C GLU A 63 11.72 1.43 -16.31
N SER A 64 12.67 0.74 -16.95
CA SER A 64 12.58 -0.71 -17.23
C SER A 64 12.70 -1.60 -15.99
N ASP A 65 13.34 -1.10 -14.92
CA ASP A 65 13.48 -1.84 -13.66
C ASP A 65 12.22 -1.68 -12.78
N LEU A 66 11.38 -0.68 -13.05
CA LEU A 66 10.29 -0.32 -12.15
C LEU A 66 9.07 -1.22 -12.29
N VAL A 67 8.73 -1.77 -13.47
CA VAL A 67 7.43 -2.45 -13.66
C VAL A 67 7.37 -3.81 -12.94
N LEU A 68 8.39 -4.65 -13.13
CA LEU A 68 8.48 -5.97 -12.47
C LEU A 68 8.81 -5.84 -10.98
N TRP A 69 9.68 -4.88 -10.63
CA TRP A 69 10.05 -4.60 -9.25
C TRP A 69 8.87 -3.98 -8.47
N TRP A 70 8.02 -3.20 -9.12
CA TRP A 70 6.78 -2.67 -8.53
C TRP A 70 5.74 -3.76 -8.21
N PHE A 71 5.53 -4.73 -9.11
CA PHE A 71 4.61 -5.84 -8.81
C PHE A 71 5.13 -6.75 -7.69
N LEU A 72 6.43 -7.01 -7.67
CA LEU A 72 7.07 -7.79 -6.61
C LEU A 72 7.06 -7.05 -5.26
N ILE A 73 7.32 -5.75 -5.25
CA ILE A 73 7.37 -4.96 -4.02
C ILE A 73 5.98 -4.79 -3.39
N LEU A 74 4.94 -4.54 -4.20
CA LEU A 74 3.57 -4.39 -3.67
C LEU A 74 3.05 -5.68 -3.03
N LYS A 75 3.38 -6.82 -3.63
CA LYS A 75 3.03 -8.14 -3.07
C LYS A 75 3.72 -8.36 -1.73
N LEU A 76 5.01 -8.06 -1.62
CA LEU A 76 5.76 -8.21 -0.37
C LEU A 76 5.24 -7.25 0.72
N ILE A 77 4.98 -5.99 0.36
CA ILE A 77 4.41 -5.00 1.27
C ILE A 77 3.04 -5.47 1.77
N CYS A 78 2.16 -5.97 0.89
CA CYS A 78 0.86 -6.50 1.27
C CYS A 78 0.97 -7.71 2.21
N GLU A 79 1.91 -8.64 1.94
CA GLU A 79 2.20 -9.79 2.81
C GLU A 79 2.62 -9.33 4.21
N ILE A 80 3.59 -8.41 4.33
CA ILE A 80 4.05 -7.86 5.61
C ILE A 80 2.92 -7.17 6.38
N MET A 81 2.11 -6.37 5.69
CA MET A 81 0.99 -5.66 6.31
C MET A 81 -0.10 -6.62 6.81
N LEU A 82 -0.41 -7.67 6.05
CA LEU A 82 -1.35 -8.70 6.50
C LEU A 82 -0.82 -9.45 7.73
N VAL A 83 0.47 -9.79 7.77
CA VAL A 83 1.09 -10.38 8.97
C VAL A 83 0.98 -9.43 10.16
N ALA A 84 1.23 -8.13 9.98
CA ALA A 84 1.12 -7.13 11.03
C ALA A 84 -0.32 -7.00 11.58
N GLU A 85 -1.33 -7.21 10.75
CA GLU A 85 -2.75 -7.21 11.14
C GLU A 85 -3.21 -8.53 11.78
N GLY A 86 -2.34 -9.55 11.82
CA GLY A 86 -2.60 -10.84 12.48
C GLY A 86 -3.13 -11.95 11.57
N PHE A 87 -2.89 -11.85 10.26
CA PHE A 87 -3.23 -12.90 9.30
C PHE A 87 -2.13 -13.96 9.22
N ILE A 88 -2.51 -15.23 9.23
CA ILE A 88 -1.61 -16.38 9.17
C ILE A 88 -1.34 -16.76 7.70
N ASP A 89 -2.38 -16.82 6.86
CA ASP A 89 -2.28 -17.18 5.43
C ASP A 89 -1.96 -15.96 4.53
N SER A 90 -1.20 -15.00 5.08
CA SER A 90 -0.89 -13.70 4.49
C SER A 90 -0.32 -13.78 3.07
N ARG A 91 0.53 -14.76 2.77
CA ARG A 91 1.14 -14.94 1.45
C ARG A 91 0.12 -15.31 0.36
N ALA A 92 -0.84 -16.18 0.67
CA ALA A 92 -1.89 -16.56 -0.27
C ALA A 92 -2.85 -15.40 -0.48
N LEU A 93 -3.22 -14.74 0.61
CA LEU A 93 -4.11 -13.57 0.63
C LEU A 93 -3.52 -12.36 -0.11
N ALA A 94 -2.24 -12.06 0.09
CA ALA A 94 -1.54 -10.96 -0.59
C ALA A 94 -1.53 -11.15 -2.11
N ARG A 95 -1.33 -12.40 -2.58
CA ARG A 95 -1.44 -12.72 -4.01
C ARG A 95 -2.83 -12.40 -4.54
N LYS A 96 -3.88 -12.89 -3.87
CA LYS A 96 -5.26 -12.61 -4.28
C LYS A 96 -5.55 -11.11 -4.31
N PHE A 97 -5.12 -10.37 -3.28
CA PHE A 97 -5.31 -8.93 -3.19
C PHE A 97 -4.68 -8.19 -4.39
N ILE A 98 -3.39 -8.42 -4.64
CA ILE A 98 -2.65 -7.73 -5.70
C ILE A 98 -3.19 -8.12 -7.08
N THR A 99 -3.52 -9.39 -7.29
CA THR A 99 -4.14 -9.85 -8.53
C THR A 99 -5.48 -9.15 -8.77
N LEU A 100 -6.35 -9.05 -7.77
CA LEU A 100 -7.61 -8.31 -7.89
C LEU A 100 -7.38 -6.85 -8.27
N TYR A 101 -6.48 -6.13 -7.57
CA TYR A 101 -6.21 -4.72 -7.86
C TYR A 101 -5.60 -4.50 -9.25
N SER A 102 -4.77 -5.45 -9.72
CA SER A 102 -4.25 -5.45 -11.09
C SER A 102 -5.36 -5.61 -12.12
N LEU A 103 -6.22 -6.62 -11.94
CA LEU A 103 -7.34 -6.89 -12.83
C LEU A 103 -8.33 -5.72 -12.84
N CYS A 104 -8.61 -5.11 -11.69
CA CYS A 104 -9.46 -3.92 -11.63
C CYS A 104 -8.89 -2.76 -12.44
N LYS A 105 -7.58 -2.51 -12.35
CA LYS A 105 -6.92 -1.45 -13.12
C LYS A 105 -7.00 -1.70 -14.64
N GLU A 106 -7.02 -2.95 -15.06
CA GLU A 106 -7.04 -3.36 -16.46
C GLU A 106 -8.45 -3.43 -17.04
N LEU A 107 -9.42 -3.93 -16.28
CA LEU A 107 -10.76 -4.29 -16.77
C LEU A 107 -11.83 -3.24 -16.48
N LEU A 108 -11.70 -2.47 -15.39
CA LEU A 108 -12.67 -1.40 -15.11
C LEU A 108 -12.44 -0.19 -16.01
N SER A 109 -13.51 0.59 -16.19
CA SER A 109 -13.45 1.86 -16.90
C SER A 109 -12.38 2.81 -16.31
N LYS A 110 -11.79 3.66 -17.15
CA LYS A 110 -10.81 4.65 -16.71
C LYS A 110 -11.53 5.81 -16.03
N GLN A 111 -11.42 5.88 -14.71
CA GLN A 111 -11.97 6.95 -13.88
C GLN A 111 -10.85 7.66 -13.12
N ASP A 112 -10.89 9.00 -13.07
CA ASP A 112 -9.87 9.81 -12.40
C ASP A 112 -9.83 9.58 -10.88
N HIS A 113 -10.96 9.16 -10.29
CA HIS A 113 -11.10 8.96 -8.86
C HIS A 113 -10.68 7.55 -8.39
N TYR A 114 -10.34 6.64 -9.30
CA TYR A 114 -9.87 5.30 -8.94
C TYR A 114 -8.41 5.34 -8.47
N ASP A 115 -8.21 5.02 -7.18
CA ASP A 115 -6.88 4.90 -6.56
C ASP A 115 -6.54 3.42 -6.33
N TRP A 116 -5.68 2.88 -7.19
CA TRP A 116 -5.15 1.52 -7.08
C TRP A 116 -3.75 1.48 -6.45
N GLY A 117 -3.28 2.59 -5.89
CA GLY A 117 -1.94 2.73 -5.33
C GLY A 117 -1.81 2.24 -3.87
N LEU A 118 -0.59 2.34 -3.33
CA LEU A 118 -0.27 1.88 -1.97
C LEU A 118 -1.13 2.53 -0.88
N ARG A 119 -1.57 3.78 -1.10
CA ARG A 119 -2.46 4.49 -0.17
C ARG A 119 -3.79 3.77 -0.01
N ALA A 120 -4.42 3.38 -1.12
CA ALA A 120 -5.65 2.61 -1.11
C ALA A 120 -5.44 1.21 -0.51
N ILE A 121 -4.34 0.53 -0.89
CA ILE A 121 -3.97 -0.79 -0.35
C ILE A 121 -3.88 -0.73 1.18
N LYS A 122 -3.13 0.23 1.73
CA LYS A 122 -2.98 0.39 3.18
C LYS A 122 -4.31 0.56 3.89
N SER A 123 -5.19 1.42 3.36
CA SER A 123 -6.51 1.64 3.96
C SER A 123 -7.36 0.37 4.03
N VAL A 124 -7.34 -0.46 2.98
CA VAL A 124 -8.11 -1.72 2.98
C VAL A 124 -7.57 -2.70 4.01
N LEU A 125 -6.24 -2.86 4.08
CA LEU A 125 -5.60 -3.82 4.98
C LEU A 125 -5.83 -3.48 6.45
N VAL A 126 -5.80 -2.19 6.81
CA VAL A 126 -6.13 -1.74 8.17
C VAL A 126 -7.60 -2.07 8.53
N VAL A 127 -8.53 -1.88 7.58
CA VAL A 127 -9.94 -2.25 7.78
C VAL A 127 -10.10 -3.77 7.89
N ALA A 128 -9.39 -4.54 7.07
CA ALA A 128 -9.39 -6.00 7.14
C ALA A 128 -8.87 -6.51 8.50
N GLY A 129 -7.82 -5.89 9.05
CA GLY A 129 -7.32 -6.19 10.38
C GLY A 129 -8.33 -5.86 11.49
N SER A 130 -9.03 -4.73 11.38
CA SER A 130 -10.13 -4.40 12.29
C SER A 130 -11.25 -5.45 12.26
N LEU A 131 -11.63 -5.90 11.06
CA LEU A 131 -12.63 -6.97 10.89
C LEU A 131 -12.13 -8.32 11.46
N LYS A 132 -10.86 -8.67 11.25
CA LYS A 132 -10.26 -9.90 11.79
C LYS A 132 -10.24 -9.91 13.32
N ARG A 133 -9.93 -8.77 13.95
CA ARG A 133 -9.97 -8.62 15.41
C ARG A 133 -11.38 -8.71 15.98
N SER A 134 -12.37 -8.21 15.22
CA SER A 134 -13.79 -8.24 15.61
C SER A 134 -14.42 -9.62 15.47
N ASP A 135 -13.97 -10.44 14.51
CA ASP A 135 -14.50 -11.78 14.23
C ASP A 135 -13.33 -12.76 14.03
N ARG A 136 -12.77 -13.24 15.14
CA ARG A 136 -11.53 -14.03 15.13
C ARG A 136 -11.70 -15.43 14.56
N GLU A 137 -12.87 -16.03 14.71
CA GLU A 137 -13.18 -17.40 14.28
C GLU A 137 -13.46 -17.49 12.78
N ARG A 138 -13.81 -16.36 12.13
CA ARG A 138 -14.05 -16.35 10.69
C ARG A 138 -12.77 -16.67 9.92
N PRO A 139 -12.86 -17.51 8.87
CA PRO A 139 -11.73 -17.79 7.99
C PRO A 139 -11.21 -16.51 7.33
N GLU A 140 -9.90 -16.40 7.24
CA GLU A 140 -9.20 -15.19 6.82
C GLU A 140 -9.55 -14.74 5.40
N ASP A 141 -9.74 -15.70 4.49
CA ASP A 141 -10.22 -15.45 3.12
C ASP A 141 -11.55 -14.68 3.11
N GLN A 142 -12.50 -15.05 3.98
CA GLN A 142 -13.80 -14.37 4.08
C GLN A 142 -13.66 -12.97 4.66
N VAL A 143 -12.77 -12.79 5.65
CA VAL A 143 -12.51 -11.48 6.25
C VAL A 143 -11.93 -10.54 5.20
N LEU A 144 -10.94 -11.00 4.44
CA LEU A 144 -10.31 -10.19 3.40
C LEU A 144 -11.26 -9.87 2.25
N MET A 145 -12.03 -10.86 1.77
CA MET A 145 -13.02 -10.64 0.72
C MET A 145 -14.07 -9.60 1.15
N ARG A 146 -14.58 -9.71 2.39
CA ARG A 146 -15.54 -8.75 2.94
C ARG A 146 -14.95 -7.34 3.01
N ALA A 147 -13.71 -7.21 3.50
CA ALA A 147 -13.03 -5.92 3.58
C ALA A 147 -12.86 -5.28 2.19
N LEU A 148 -12.39 -6.08 1.21
CA LEU A 148 -12.22 -5.66 -0.17
C LEU A 148 -13.53 -5.19 -0.80
N ARG A 149 -14.59 -5.98 -0.66
CA ARG A 149 -15.90 -5.68 -1.22
C ARG A 149 -16.50 -4.42 -0.58
N ASP A 150 -16.59 -4.40 0.75
CA ASP A 150 -17.29 -3.34 1.47
C ASP A 150 -16.54 -2.00 1.35
N PHE A 151 -15.21 -2.02 1.20
CA PHE A 151 -14.38 -0.82 0.98
C PHE A 151 -14.46 -0.26 -0.46
N ASN A 152 -14.54 -1.12 -1.47
CA ASN A 152 -14.46 -0.70 -2.87
C ASN A 152 -15.83 -0.46 -3.52
N ILE A 153 -16.89 -1.20 -3.16
CA ILE A 153 -18.24 -0.98 -3.71
C ILE A 153 -18.69 0.49 -3.70
N PRO A 154 -18.56 1.27 -2.61
CA PRO A 154 -19.03 2.66 -2.61
C PRO A 154 -18.22 3.60 -3.52
N LYS A 155 -17.07 3.15 -4.03
CA LYS A 155 -16.17 3.93 -4.89
C LYS A 155 -16.29 3.55 -6.37
N ILE A 156 -16.81 2.35 -6.65
CA ILE A 156 -16.92 1.82 -8.00
C ILE A 156 -18.19 2.36 -8.64
N VAL A 157 -18.10 2.84 -9.87
CA VAL A 157 -19.26 3.31 -10.63
C VAL A 157 -20.20 2.14 -10.94
N THR A 158 -21.51 2.38 -10.98
CA THR A 158 -22.54 1.33 -11.10
C THR A 158 -22.29 0.35 -12.24
N ASP A 159 -21.82 0.84 -13.40
CA ASP A 159 -21.57 0.02 -14.59
C ASP A 159 -20.41 -0.96 -14.42
N ASP A 160 -19.43 -0.62 -13.56
CA ASP A 160 -18.25 -1.44 -13.27
C ASP A 160 -18.50 -2.45 -12.14
N VAL A 161 -19.58 -2.28 -11.35
CA VAL A 161 -19.90 -3.15 -10.19
C VAL A 161 -20.03 -4.63 -10.58
N PRO A 162 -20.73 -5.02 -11.66
CA PRO A 162 -20.83 -6.43 -12.05
C PRO A 162 -19.48 -7.05 -12.40
N ILE A 163 -18.60 -6.29 -13.05
CA ILE A 163 -17.24 -6.71 -13.41
C ILE A 163 -16.45 -6.96 -12.12
N PHE A 164 -16.46 -5.99 -11.20
CA PHE A 164 -15.77 -6.13 -9.92
C PHE A 164 -16.26 -7.31 -9.09
N MET A 165 -17.57 -7.53 -9.02
CA MET A 165 -18.15 -8.67 -8.29
C MET A 165 -17.80 -10.01 -8.94
N GLY A 166 -17.72 -10.06 -10.28
CA GLY A 166 -17.21 -11.22 -11.01
C GLY A 166 -15.77 -11.55 -10.64
N LEU A 167 -14.89 -10.54 -10.65
CA LEU A 167 -13.48 -10.70 -10.25
C LEU A 167 -13.35 -11.17 -8.79
N ILE A 168 -14.15 -10.63 -7.87
CA ILE A 168 -14.18 -11.09 -6.49
C ILE A 168 -14.58 -12.57 -6.42
N GLY A 169 -15.62 -12.98 -7.16
CA GLY A 169 -16.10 -14.37 -7.19
C GLY A 169 -15.05 -15.34 -7.72
N ASP A 170 -14.29 -14.94 -8.75
CA ASP A 170 -13.22 -15.76 -9.34
C ASP A 170 -12.04 -15.96 -8.39
N LEU A 171 -11.66 -14.92 -7.64
CA LEU A 171 -10.53 -14.97 -6.70
C LEU A 171 -10.88 -15.57 -5.33
N PHE A 172 -12.14 -15.49 -4.92
CA PHE A 172 -12.66 -15.96 -3.63
C PHE A 172 -13.86 -16.90 -3.84
N PRO A 173 -13.65 -18.09 -4.44
CA PRO A 173 -14.72 -19.03 -4.69
C PRO A 173 -15.38 -19.50 -3.39
N ALA A 174 -16.70 -19.69 -3.43
CA ALA A 174 -17.51 -20.28 -2.35
C ALA A 174 -17.74 -19.43 -1.08
N LEU A 175 -17.62 -18.09 -1.15
CA LEU A 175 -17.81 -17.22 0.01
C LEU A 175 -19.01 -16.27 -0.15
N ASP A 176 -20.22 -16.73 0.18
CA ASP A 176 -21.39 -15.84 0.26
C ASP A 176 -21.42 -15.13 1.64
N VAL A 177 -20.59 -14.10 1.80
CA VAL A 177 -20.42 -13.38 3.08
C VAL A 177 -21.35 -12.18 3.15
N PRO A 178 -22.34 -12.12 4.07
CA PRO A 178 -23.21 -10.97 4.18
C PRO A 178 -22.44 -9.69 4.58
N ARG A 179 -22.82 -8.55 3.99
CA ARG A 179 -22.24 -7.23 4.28
C ARG A 179 -22.41 -6.89 5.77
N LYS A 180 -21.36 -6.34 6.42
CA LYS A 180 -21.55 -5.77 7.77
C LYS A 180 -22.29 -4.46 7.62
N ARG A 181 -23.47 -4.34 8.21
CA ARG A 181 -24.16 -3.07 8.38
C ARG A 181 -24.12 -2.77 9.86
N ASP A 182 -23.50 -1.67 10.24
CA ASP A 182 -23.66 -1.14 11.58
C ASP A 182 -25.05 -0.48 11.61
N MET A 183 -25.98 -1.07 12.34
CA MET A 183 -27.40 -0.67 12.37
C MET A 183 -27.67 0.44 13.40
N ASP A 184 -26.64 0.97 14.04
CA ASP A 184 -26.72 1.92 15.17
C ASP A 184 -26.72 3.39 14.72
N PHE A 185 -27.22 3.68 13.52
CA PHE A 185 -27.33 5.05 12.97
C PHE A 185 -28.75 5.36 12.51
#